data_AF-G5AVK3-F1
#
_entry.id   AF-G5AVK3-F1
#
_cell.length_a   1.000
_cell.length_b   1.000
_cell.length_c   1.000
_cell.angle_alpha   90.00
_cell.angle_beta   90.00
_cell.angle_gamma   90.00
#
_symmetry.space_group_name_H-M   'P 1'
#
loop_
_entity.id
_entity.type
_entity.pdbx_description
1 polymer ?
#
loop_
_entity_poly.entity_id
_entity_poly.type
_entity_poly.pdbx_seq_one_letter_code
_entity_poly.pdbx_strand_id
1 'polypeptide(L)'
;MDRKKLEQLYNRYKDPQVENKIGIDGIEQFCDDLAFDPATISVLIIAWKFRAATQCEFSQQEFMNSMTELGCDSIEKLKVQIPKMEQELKEPG
;
A
#
# COMPACT_ATOMS: atom_id res chain seq x y z
N MET A 1 12.72 10.77 2.35
CA MET A 1 11.70 9.90 2.96
C MET A 1 11.78 10.05 4.46
N ASP A 2 10.67 10.34 5.11
CA ASP A 2 10.59 10.44 6.57
C ASP A 2 10.03 9.13 7.17
N ARG A 3 10.90 8.29 7.76
CA ARG A 3 10.49 7.01 8.37
C ARG A 3 9.41 7.19 9.45
N LYS A 4 9.49 8.25 10.26
CA LYS A 4 8.48 8.58 11.27
C LYS A 4 7.10 8.85 10.66
N LYS A 5 7.02 9.53 9.51
CA LYS A 5 5.75 9.77 8.81
C LYS A 5 5.18 8.46 8.27
N LEU A 6 6.04 7.61 7.72
CA LEU A 6 5.63 6.29 7.25
C LEU A 6 5.11 5.41 8.39
N GLU A 7 5.75 5.41 9.55
CA GLU A 7 5.25 4.70 10.74
C GLU A 7 3.91 5.27 11.23
N GLN A 8 3.71 6.59 11.21
CA GLN A 8 2.42 7.21 11.52
C GLN A 8 1.34 6.81 10.52
N LEU A 9 1.69 6.75 9.23
CA LEU A 9 0.79 6.31 8.18
C LEU A 9 0.41 4.84 8.34
N TYR A 10 1.38 3.96 8.63
CA TYR A 10 1.12 2.57 8.95
C TYR A 10 0.18 2.43 10.16
N ASN A 11 0.43 3.20 11.23
CA ASN A 11 -0.43 3.18 12.42
C ASN A 11 -1.87 3.67 12.16
N ARG A 12 -2.12 4.42 11.07
CA ARG A 12 -3.47 4.81 10.66
C ARG A 12 -4.28 3.64 10.11
N TYR A 13 -3.62 2.69 9.43
CA TYR A 13 -4.27 1.55 8.79
C TYR A 13 -4.13 0.24 9.56
N LYS A 14 -3.26 0.17 10.56
CA LYS A 14 -3.04 -1.07 11.31
C LYS A 14 -4.34 -1.56 11.96
N ASP A 15 -4.47 -2.88 12.02
CA ASP A 15 -5.55 -3.55 12.71
C ASP A 15 -5.42 -3.32 14.23
N PRO A 16 -6.47 -2.86 14.92
CA PRO A 16 -6.42 -2.66 16.38
C PRO A 16 -6.43 -3.98 17.16
N GLN A 17 -6.86 -5.08 16.56
CA GLN A 17 -6.94 -6.42 17.16
C GLN A 17 -5.71 -7.27 16.84
N VAL A 18 -5.08 -7.05 15.68
CA VAL A 18 -3.93 -7.83 15.22
C VAL A 18 -2.68 -6.97 15.09
N GLU A 19 -1.67 -7.26 15.91
CA GLU A 19 -0.40 -6.54 15.86
C GLU A 19 0.32 -6.78 14.53
N ASN A 20 0.99 -5.75 14.02
CA ASN A 20 1.84 -5.81 12.82
C ASN A 20 1.09 -6.23 11.53
N LYS A 21 -0.21 -5.99 11.47
CA LYS A 21 -1.06 -6.24 10.31
C LYS A 21 -1.96 -5.04 10.01
N ILE A 22 -2.26 -4.85 8.73
CA ILE A 22 -3.34 -4.02 8.19
C ILE A 22 -4.41 -5.00 7.75
N GLY A 23 -5.56 -5.00 8.44
CA GLY A 23 -6.71 -5.83 8.12
C GLY A 23 -7.60 -5.18 7.05
N ILE A 24 -8.78 -5.77 6.85
CA ILE A 24 -9.73 -5.36 5.80
C ILE A 24 -10.12 -3.88 5.96
N ASP A 25 -10.49 -3.45 7.18
CA ASP A 25 -10.86 -2.05 7.47
C ASP A 25 -9.72 -1.07 7.11
N GLY A 26 -8.49 -1.49 7.36
CA GLY A 26 -7.30 -0.72 7.04
C GLY A 26 -7.04 -0.63 5.52
N ILE A 27 -7.30 -1.71 4.79
CA ILE A 27 -7.23 -1.75 3.33
C ILE A 27 -8.32 -0.89 2.71
N GLU A 28 -9.55 -0.93 3.23
CA GLU A 28 -10.65 -0.07 2.78
C GLU A 28 -10.28 1.40 2.97
N GLN A 29 -9.83 1.78 4.16
CA GLN A 29 -9.41 3.15 4.44
C GLN A 29 -8.21 3.59 3.58
N PHE A 30 -7.30 2.66 3.27
CA PHE A 30 -6.18 2.90 2.36
C PHE A 30 -6.64 3.14 0.91
N CYS A 31 -7.62 2.37 0.42
CA CYS A 31 -8.23 2.57 -0.90
C CYS A 31 -8.99 3.90 -0.97
N ASP A 32 -9.74 4.25 0.08
CA ASP A 32 -10.44 5.52 0.20
C ASP A 32 -9.47 6.71 0.17
N ASP A 33 -8.38 6.66 0.95
CA ASP A 33 -7.35 7.70 0.93
C ASP A 33 -6.67 7.76 -0.45
N LEU A 34 -6.56 6.62 -1.14
CA LEU A 34 -6.11 6.55 -2.52
C LEU A 34 -7.13 7.10 -3.54
N ALA A 35 -8.37 7.36 -3.14
CA ALA A 35 -9.50 7.67 -3.99
C ALA A 35 -9.73 6.60 -5.07
N PHE A 36 -9.51 5.33 -4.70
CA PHE A 36 -9.71 4.17 -5.55
C PHE A 36 -10.79 3.26 -4.98
N ASP A 37 -11.55 2.64 -5.86
CA ASP A 37 -12.44 1.56 -5.46
C ASP A 37 -11.60 0.32 -5.11
N PRO A 38 -11.88 -0.38 -3.99
CA PRO A 38 -11.12 -1.56 -3.55
C PRO A 38 -11.05 -2.69 -4.60
N ALA A 39 -12.00 -2.74 -5.53
CA ALA A 39 -12.05 -3.73 -6.60
C ALA A 39 -11.32 -3.28 -7.89
N THR A 40 -10.64 -2.14 -7.87
CA THR A 40 -9.88 -1.66 -9.05
C THR A 40 -8.60 -2.45 -9.27
N ILE A 41 -8.23 -2.59 -10.54
CA ILE A 41 -6.95 -3.22 -10.93
C ILE A 41 -5.75 -2.52 -10.28
N SER A 42 -5.82 -1.20 -10.06
CA SER A 42 -4.75 -0.43 -9.43
C SER A 42 -4.46 -0.91 -8.00
N VAL A 43 -5.47 -1.33 -7.24
CA VAL A 43 -5.28 -1.92 -5.89
C VAL A 43 -4.54 -3.26 -5.98
N LEU A 44 -4.87 -4.10 -6.97
CA LEU A 44 -4.16 -5.36 -7.21
C LEU A 44 -2.69 -5.11 -7.60
N ILE A 45 -2.43 -4.08 -8.39
CA ILE A 45 -1.07 -3.69 -8.79
C ILE A 45 -0.26 -3.23 -7.57
N ILE A 46 -0.87 -2.48 -6.65
CA ILE A 46 -0.26 -2.08 -5.39
C ILE A 46 0.03 -3.32 -4.53
N ALA A 47 -0.93 -4.24 -4.36
CA ALA A 47 -0.73 -5.47 -3.61
C ALA A 47 0.41 -6.32 -4.18
N TRP A 48 0.52 -6.41 -5.51
CA TRP A 48 1.64 -7.06 -6.20
C TRP A 48 2.97 -6.35 -5.92
N LYS A 49 3.01 -5.02 -6.02
CA LYS A 49 4.20 -4.23 -5.67
C LYS A 49 4.60 -4.36 -4.21
N PHE A 50 3.61 -4.52 -3.34
CA PHE A 50 3.81 -4.70 -1.91
C PHE A 50 4.23 -6.12 -1.56
N ARG A 51 4.29 -7.01 -2.57
CA ARG A 51 4.55 -8.45 -2.43
C ARG A 51 3.64 -9.08 -1.40
N ALA A 52 2.39 -8.63 -1.36
CA ALA A 52 1.40 -9.08 -0.39
C ALA A 52 1.19 -10.58 -0.52
N ALA A 53 1.41 -11.30 0.57
CA ALA A 53 1.25 -12.75 0.62
C ALA A 53 -0.23 -13.18 0.55
N THR A 54 -1.12 -12.35 1.10
CA THR A 54 -2.55 -12.65 1.24
C THR A 54 -3.40 -11.49 0.70
N GLN A 55 -4.54 -11.79 0.10
CA GLN A 55 -5.49 -10.77 -0.35
C GLN A 55 -6.16 -10.07 0.85
N CYS A 56 -6.50 -8.79 0.70
CA CYS A 56 -7.24 -7.99 1.68
C CYS A 56 -6.51 -7.77 3.02
N GLU A 57 -5.19 -7.97 3.06
CA GLU A 57 -4.37 -7.65 4.21
C GLU A 57 -2.94 -7.30 3.79
N PHE A 58 -2.26 -6.49 4.58
CA PHE A 58 -0.82 -6.29 4.48
C PHE A 58 -0.18 -6.49 5.85
N SER A 59 0.94 -7.17 5.92
CA SER A 59 1.81 -7.14 7.08
C SER A 59 2.52 -5.79 7.19
N GLN A 60 2.97 -5.46 8.39
CA GLN A 60 3.81 -4.28 8.62
C GLN A 60 5.05 -4.30 7.73
N GLN A 61 5.67 -5.47 7.57
CA GLN A 61 6.89 -5.57 6.77
C GLN A 61 6.62 -5.30 5.29
N GLU A 62 5.56 -5.87 4.72
CA GLU A 62 5.17 -5.61 3.33
C GLU A 62 4.90 -4.11 3.11
N PHE A 63 4.07 -3.50 3.96
CA PHE A 63 3.75 -2.08 3.84
C PHE A 63 5.00 -1.18 3.99
N MET A 64 5.79 -1.40 5.05
CA MET A 64 6.94 -0.55 5.36
C MET A 64 8.06 -0.71 4.33
N ASN A 65 8.37 -1.94 3.93
CA ASN A 65 9.44 -2.20 2.96
C ASN A 65 9.07 -1.63 1.60
N SER A 66 7.86 -1.89 1.11
CA SER A 66 7.46 -1.45 -0.23
C SER A 66 7.29 0.06 -0.32
N MET A 67 6.71 0.70 0.70
CA MET A 67 6.72 2.17 0.78
C MET A 67 8.14 2.73 0.82
N THR A 68 9.06 2.05 1.52
CA THR A 68 10.49 2.41 1.56
C THR A 68 11.15 2.28 0.18
N GLU A 69 10.97 1.16 -0.51
CA GLU A 69 11.50 0.92 -1.85
C GLU A 69 10.97 1.93 -2.87
N LEU A 70 9.69 2.31 -2.74
CA LEU A 70 9.02 3.28 -3.61
C LEU A 70 9.35 4.75 -3.28
N GLY A 71 10.13 5.02 -2.23
CA GLY A 71 10.42 6.40 -1.83
C GLY A 71 9.21 7.14 -1.25
N CYS A 72 8.16 6.43 -0.83
CA CYS A 72 6.87 6.99 -0.43
C CYS A 72 6.72 7.03 1.09
N ASP A 73 6.40 8.20 1.63
CA ASP A 73 6.08 8.40 3.06
C ASP A 73 4.66 8.98 3.28
N SER A 74 3.89 9.12 2.20
CA SER A 74 2.50 9.59 2.19
C SER A 74 1.71 8.94 1.05
N ILE A 75 0.38 8.91 1.19
CA ILE A 75 -0.53 8.41 0.16
C ILE A 75 -0.42 9.22 -1.13
N GLU A 76 -0.24 10.54 -1.04
CA GLU A 76 -0.07 11.39 -2.22
C GLU A 76 1.15 10.99 -3.05
N LYS A 77 2.27 10.66 -2.39
CA LYS A 77 3.46 10.17 -3.09
C LYS A 77 3.22 8.81 -3.74
N LEU A 78 2.49 7.93 -3.04
CA LEU A 78 2.12 6.62 -3.57
C LEU A 78 1.22 6.75 -4.82
N LYS A 79 0.22 7.65 -4.81
CA LYS A 79 -0.63 7.98 -5.96
C LYS A 79 0.19 8.32 -7.21
N VAL A 80 1.28 9.07 -7.04
CA VAL A 80 2.17 9.47 -8.14
C VAL A 80 2.98 8.29 -8.69
N GLN A 81 3.25 7.27 -7.87
CA GLN A 81 3.98 6.08 -8.33
C GLN A 81 3.07 5.05 -9.01
N ILE A 82 1.77 5.01 -8.69
CA ILE A 82 0.83 4.03 -9.24
C ILE A 82 0.86 3.97 -10.78
N PRO A 83 0.76 5.08 -11.54
CA PRO A 83 0.85 5.03 -13.00
C PRO A 83 2.15 4.40 -13.53
N LYS A 84 3.26 4.57 -12.81
CA LYS A 84 4.54 3.93 -13.18
C LYS A 84 4.50 2.43 -12.94
N MET A 85 3.91 1.99 -11.82
CA MET A 85 3.71 0.56 -11.54
C MET A 85 2.80 -0.09 -12.60
N GLU A 86 1.75 0.62 -13.02
CA GLU A 86 0.85 0.17 -14.09
C GLU A 86 1.59 0.05 -15.43
N GLN A 87 2.52 0.96 -15.72
CA GLN A 87 3.35 0.89 -16.92
C GLN A 87 4.34 -0.28 -16.87
N GLU A 88 5.00 -0.51 -15.74
CA GLU A 88 5.94 -1.64 -15.55
C GLU A 88 5.28 -3.01 -15.77
N LEU A 89 3.96 -3.13 -15.50
CA LEU A 89 3.21 -4.36 -15.78
C LEU A 89 2.74 -4.48 -17.23
N LYS A 90 2.67 -3.36 -17.96
CA LYS A 90 2.29 -3.33 -19.38
C LYS A 90 3.46 -3.63 -20.31
N GLU A 91 4.70 -3.48 -19.86
CA GLU A 91 5.87 -3.87 -20.63
C GLU A 91 6.01 -5.40 -20.59
N PRO A 92 5.79 -6.11 -21.71
CA PRO A 92 6.13 -7.52 -21.77
C PRO A 92 7.66 -7.62 -21.73
N GLY A 93 8.18 -8.30 -20.70
CA GLY A 93 9.57 -8.75 -20.68
C GLY A 93 9.86 -9.73 -21.82
#